data_AF-A0A7Z9GXL5-F1
#
_entry.id   AF-A0A7Z9GXL5-F1
#
_cell.length_a   1.000
_cell.length_b   1.000
_cell.length_c   1.000
_cell.angle_alpha   90.00
_cell.angle_beta   90.00
_cell.angle_gamma   90.00
#
_symmetry.space_group_name_H-M   'P 1'
#
loop_
_entity.id
_entity.type
_entity.pdbx_description
1 polymer ?
#
loop_
_entity_poly.entity_id
_entity_poly.type
_entity_poly.pdbx_seq_one_letter_code
_entity_poly.pdbx_strand_id
1 'polypeptide(L)'
;MQWQSFFDRKQQATLMVVALVAWVWTAVIVDWLWVFYLPVIIQYVILGLITVASGGWLAVTYEKYSAKTVWFWLVLTVTFPVFWQFSLYNCHHFGLELLSVYVARFGLAILFLIGLVWSVWGVEQIAQGIELYRRQQREFDLQAVLQKKYRSSTTKTWNPFDPEAWYYGHKSPRLNQSLSGFVSYCATFLLVCVILSQL
;
A
#
# COMPACT_ATOMS: atom_id res chain seq x y z
N MET A 1 -23.42 11.04 3.76
CA MET A 1 -22.11 11.38 4.35
C MET A 1 -22.15 11.07 5.86
N GLN A 2 -21.79 9.84 6.25
CA GLN A 2 -21.80 9.35 7.64
C GLN A 2 -20.62 8.39 7.86
N TRP A 3 -19.40 8.80 7.49
CA TRP A 3 -18.19 7.96 7.59
C TRP A 3 -17.37 8.19 8.88
N GLN A 4 -17.85 9.01 9.83
CA GLN A 4 -17.04 9.45 10.97
C GLN A 4 -17.35 8.77 12.33
N SER A 5 -18.44 8.00 12.48
CA SER A 5 -18.84 7.47 13.79
C SER A 5 -18.50 5.99 14.05
N PHE A 6 -17.74 5.32 13.16
CA PHE A 6 -17.49 3.87 13.25
C PHE A 6 -16.07 3.49 13.73
N PHE A 7 -15.27 4.44 14.18
CA PHE A 7 -13.98 4.13 14.80
C PHE A 7 -14.15 4.05 16.32
N ASP A 8 -14.18 2.82 16.84
CA ASP A 8 -14.12 2.52 18.26
C ASP A 8 -12.93 3.28 18.89
N ARG A 9 -13.10 3.87 20.09
CA ARG A 9 -12.04 4.70 20.73
C ARG A 9 -10.71 3.96 20.84
N LYS A 10 -10.77 2.64 21.00
CA LYS A 10 -9.60 1.76 21.00
C LYS A 10 -8.85 1.80 19.67
N GLN A 11 -9.57 1.80 18.55
CA GLN A 11 -8.99 1.84 17.21
C GLN A 11 -8.37 3.21 16.90
N GLN A 12 -8.98 4.31 17.35
CA GLN A 12 -8.39 5.66 17.24
C GLN A 12 -7.10 5.78 18.04
N ALA A 13 -7.09 5.26 19.28
CA ALA A 13 -5.89 5.24 20.12
C ALA A 13 -4.77 4.42 19.47
N THR A 14 -5.08 3.25 18.90
CA THR A 14 -4.09 2.46 18.15
C THR A 14 -3.54 3.24 16.96
N LEU A 15 -4.38 3.91 16.16
CA LEU A 15 -3.92 4.71 15.02
C LEU A 15 -3.01 5.87 15.44
N MET A 16 -3.32 6.54 16.55
CA MET A 16 -2.47 7.61 17.09
C MET A 16 -1.10 7.09 17.54
N VAL A 17 -1.06 5.95 18.25
CA VAL A 17 0.19 5.32 18.67
C VAL A 17 1.05 4.95 17.46
N VAL A 18 0.43 4.39 16.43
CA VAL A 18 1.11 3.99 15.19
C VAL A 18 1.65 5.20 14.44
N ALA A 19 0.87 6.28 14.37
CA ALA A 19 1.31 7.53 13.75
C ALA A 19 2.50 8.15 14.50
N LEU A 20 2.46 8.14 15.83
CA LEU A 20 3.58 8.61 16.67
C LEU A 20 4.83 7.75 16.48
N VAL A 21 4.70 6.43 16.49
CA VAL A 21 5.82 5.51 16.25
C VAL A 21 6.41 5.72 14.85
N ALA A 22 5.57 5.88 13.83
CA ALA A 22 6.02 6.17 12.47
C ALA A 22 6.74 7.53 12.39
N TRP A 23 6.22 8.55 13.07
CA TRP A 23 6.85 9.87 13.10
C TRP A 23 8.23 9.84 13.77
N VAL A 24 8.33 9.22 14.95
CA VAL A 24 9.61 9.01 15.65
C VAL A 24 10.59 8.23 14.78
N TRP A 25 10.12 7.16 14.13
CA TRP A 25 10.92 6.37 13.20
C TRP A 25 11.46 7.22 12.03
N THR A 26 10.62 8.05 11.40
CA THR A 26 11.07 8.95 10.33
C THR A 26 12.08 9.98 10.81
N ALA A 27 11.89 10.56 12.01
CA ALA A 27 12.79 11.54 12.57
C ALA A 27 14.18 10.95 12.85
N VAL A 28 14.24 9.71 13.37
CA VAL A 28 15.51 9.00 13.61
C VAL A 28 16.22 8.66 12.30
N ILE A 29 15.48 8.30 11.25
CA ILE A 29 16.06 8.04 9.92
C ILE A 29 16.64 9.32 9.30
N VAL A 30 15.91 10.44 9.39
CA VAL A 30 16.39 11.74 8.91
C VAL A 30 17.65 12.17 9.67
N ASP A 31 17.65 11.99 10.99
CA ASP A 31 18.84 12.26 11.80
C ASP A 31 20.03 11.39 11.38
N TRP A 32 19.80 10.09 11.15
CA TRP A 32 20.85 9.16 10.71
C TRP A 32 21.41 9.49 9.32
N LEU A 33 20.58 9.91 8.35
CA LEU A 33 21.04 10.16 6.98
C LEU A 33 21.65 11.56 6.79
N TRP A 34 21.17 12.59 7.51
CA TRP A 34 21.50 13.99 7.20
C TRP A 34 22.11 14.77 8.37
N VAL A 35 21.59 14.59 9.59
CA VAL A 35 21.84 15.55 10.68
C VAL A 35 22.95 15.09 11.62
N PHE A 36 23.15 13.78 11.76
CA PHE A 36 24.15 13.14 12.63
C PHE A 36 24.18 13.72 14.06
N TYR A 37 23.03 14.17 14.58
CA TYR A 37 22.95 14.85 15.87
C TYR A 37 22.92 13.87 17.04
N LEU A 38 22.25 12.72 16.88
CA LEU A 38 22.14 11.74 17.94
C LEU A 38 23.36 10.80 18.01
N PRO A 39 23.80 10.42 19.22
CA PRO A 39 24.76 9.36 19.42
C PRO A 39 24.27 8.04 18.81
N VAL A 40 25.18 7.32 18.14
CA VAL A 40 24.93 6.02 17.49
C VAL A 40 24.20 5.02 18.40
N ILE A 41 24.56 4.99 19.70
CA ILE A 41 23.96 4.10 20.69
C ILE A 41 22.46 4.40 20.90
N ILE A 42 22.09 5.69 20.93
CA ILE A 42 20.69 6.11 21.11
C ILE A 42 19.87 5.75 19.87
N GLN A 43 20.41 5.95 18.67
CA GLN A 43 19.77 5.54 17.42
C GLN A 43 19.53 4.02 17.38
N TYR A 44 20.53 3.22 17.78
CA TYR A 44 20.40 1.76 17.81
C TYR A 44 19.32 1.27 18.78
N VAL A 45 19.26 1.85 19.99
CA VAL A 45 18.25 1.50 21.00
C VAL A 45 16.85 1.88 20.52
N ILE A 46 16.66 3.06 19.93
CA ILE A 46 15.35 3.50 19.44
C ILE A 46 14.88 2.62 18.26
N LEU A 47 15.75 2.38 17.27
CA LEU A 47 15.42 1.53 16.12
C LEU A 47 15.15 0.08 16.54
N GLY A 48 15.94 -0.45 17.49
CA GLY A 48 15.73 -1.77 18.07
C GLY A 48 14.38 -1.90 18.79
N LEU A 49 14.05 -0.93 19.66
CA LEU A 49 12.76 -0.89 20.36
C LEU A 49 11.57 -0.83 19.40
N ILE A 50 11.65 0.01 18.37
CA ILE A 50 10.59 0.12 17.36
C ILE A 50 10.44 -1.20 16.59
N THR A 51 11.54 -1.85 16.22
CA THR A 51 11.52 -3.14 15.51
C THR A 51 10.89 -4.24 16.35
N VAL A 52 11.24 -4.33 17.64
CA VAL A 52 10.64 -5.30 18.58
C VAL A 52 9.15 -5.00 18.79
N ALA A 53 8.78 -3.73 18.94
CA ALA A 53 7.38 -3.33 19.08
C ALA A 53 6.55 -3.68 17.82
N SER A 54 7.09 -3.44 16.63
CA SER A 54 6.45 -3.81 15.36
C SER A 54 6.33 -5.33 15.20
N GLY A 55 7.36 -6.11 15.58
CA GLY A 55 7.31 -7.57 15.57
C GLY A 55 6.26 -8.13 16.54
N GLY A 56 6.19 -7.59 17.77
CA GLY A 56 5.17 -7.94 18.75
C GLY A 56 3.76 -7.60 18.27
N TRP A 57 3.58 -6.45 17.62
CA TRP A 57 2.30 -6.08 17.04
C TRP A 57 1.89 -7.01 15.88
N LEU A 58 2.84 -7.43 15.05
CA LEU A 58 2.59 -8.40 13.98
C LEU A 58 2.17 -9.78 14.55
N ALA A 59 2.83 -10.26 15.60
CA ALA A 59 2.48 -11.52 16.27
C ALA A 59 1.07 -11.48 16.90
N VAL A 60 0.74 -10.39 17.61
CA VAL A 60 -0.60 -10.22 18.20
C VAL A 60 -1.68 -10.09 17.13
N THR A 61 -1.38 -9.44 16.01
CA THR A 61 -2.31 -9.28 14.89
C THR A 61 -2.52 -10.61 14.15
N TYR A 62 -1.46 -11.42 14.01
CA TYR A 62 -1.53 -12.76 13.45
C TYR A 62 -2.50 -13.65 14.22
N GLU A 63 -2.42 -13.67 15.56
CA GLU A 63 -3.33 -14.46 16.40
C GLU A 63 -4.79 -13.96 16.34
N LYS A 64 -5.01 -12.63 16.34
CA LYS A 64 -6.37 -12.06 16.39
C LYS A 64 -7.09 -11.99 15.06
N TYR A 65 -6.37 -11.85 13.94
CA TYR A 65 -6.96 -11.50 12.64
C TYR A 65 -6.62 -12.48 11.51
N SER A 66 -6.16 -13.70 11.83
CA SER A 66 -5.90 -14.76 10.84
C SER A 66 -7.08 -15.00 9.88
N ALA A 67 -8.32 -14.81 10.34
CA ALA A 67 -9.52 -14.94 9.50
C ALA A 67 -9.74 -13.79 8.50
N LYS A 68 -9.12 -12.62 8.67
CA LYS A 68 -9.23 -11.46 7.77
C LYS A 68 -7.91 -11.21 7.05
N THR A 69 -7.68 -12.00 6.01
CA THR A 69 -6.44 -12.02 5.19
C THR A 69 -5.90 -10.63 4.86
N VAL A 70 -6.74 -9.68 4.42
CA VAL A 70 -6.30 -8.33 3.99
C VAL A 70 -5.65 -7.51 5.12
N TRP A 71 -6.16 -7.60 6.35
CA TRP A 71 -5.61 -6.83 7.49
C TRP A 71 -4.23 -7.33 7.89
N PHE A 72 -4.01 -8.65 7.82
CA PHE A 72 -2.71 -9.24 8.06
C PHE A 72 -1.68 -8.77 7.03
N TRP A 73 -2.01 -8.82 5.74
CA TRP A 73 -1.13 -8.32 4.68
C TRP A 73 -0.83 -6.83 4.82
N LEU A 74 -1.80 -6.00 5.23
CA LEU A 74 -1.54 -4.57 5.51
C LEU A 74 -0.47 -4.41 6.58
N VAL A 75 -0.64 -5.05 7.74
CA VAL A 75 0.29 -4.91 8.87
C VAL A 75 1.68 -5.45 8.50
N LEU A 76 1.75 -6.56 7.77
CA LEU A 76 3.02 -7.10 7.26
C LEU A 76 3.75 -6.08 6.38
N THR A 77 3.04 -5.45 5.45
CA THR A 77 3.63 -4.49 4.51
C THR A 77 4.06 -3.18 5.17
N VAL A 78 3.37 -2.73 6.21
CA VAL A 78 3.78 -1.55 7.02
C VAL A 78 4.99 -1.86 7.91
N THR A 79 5.09 -3.10 8.38
CA THR A 79 6.15 -3.52 9.30
C THR A 79 7.46 -3.84 8.55
N PHE A 80 7.38 -4.26 7.29
CA PHE A 80 8.53 -4.62 6.47
C PHE A 80 9.62 -3.53 6.35
N PRO A 81 9.30 -2.24 6.05
CA PRO A 81 10.29 -1.17 6.01
C PRO A 81 11.10 -1.03 7.30
N VAL A 82 10.47 -1.23 8.47
CA VAL A 82 11.13 -1.10 9.77
C VAL A 82 12.21 -2.18 9.93
N PHE A 83 11.86 -3.43 9.64
CA PHE A 83 12.81 -4.56 9.67
C PHE A 83 13.93 -4.43 8.65
N TRP A 84 13.60 -3.94 7.45
CA TRP A 84 14.58 -3.70 6.39
C TRP A 84 15.58 -2.61 6.78
N GLN A 85 15.11 -1.47 7.30
CA GLN A 85 15.99 -0.37 7.75
C GLN A 85 16.87 -0.77 8.93
N PHE A 86 16.34 -1.54 9.89
CA PHE A 86 17.16 -2.10 10.97
C PHE A 86 18.27 -3.01 10.42
N SER A 87 17.96 -3.84 9.42
CA SER A 87 18.95 -4.71 8.78
C SER A 87 20.04 -3.90 8.07
N LEU A 88 19.68 -2.82 7.37
CA LEU A 88 20.64 -1.89 6.75
C LEU A 88 21.54 -1.22 7.78
N TYR A 89 20.97 -0.76 8.90
CA TYR A 89 21.72 -0.13 9.98
C TYR A 89 22.76 -1.10 10.58
N ASN A 90 22.39 -2.36 10.82
CA ASN A 90 23.33 -3.37 11.29
C ASN A 90 24.45 -3.63 10.26
N CYS A 91 24.13 -3.71 8.96
CA CYS A 91 25.15 -3.87 7.92
C CYS A 91 26.17 -2.73 7.91
N HIS A 92 25.69 -1.49 8.10
CA HIS A 92 26.55 -0.31 8.18
C HIS A 92 27.42 -0.32 9.44
N HIS A 93 26.85 -0.71 10.59
CA HIS A 93 27.60 -0.81 11.86
C HIS A 93 28.74 -1.83 11.81
N PHE A 94 28.52 -2.97 11.14
CA PHE A 94 29.55 -4.01 10.97
C PHE A 94 30.55 -3.72 9.84
N GLY A 95 30.44 -2.59 9.13
CA GLY A 95 31.32 -2.22 8.02
C GLY A 95 31.14 -3.12 6.77
N LEU A 96 30.01 -3.79 6.65
CA LEU A 96 29.72 -4.72 5.55
C LEU A 96 29.16 -3.95 4.34
N GLU A 97 29.99 -3.14 3.70
CA GLU A 97 29.59 -2.27 2.59
C GLU A 97 29.02 -3.05 1.40
N LEU A 98 29.59 -4.22 1.08
CA LEU A 98 29.09 -5.04 -0.01
C LEU A 98 27.69 -5.57 0.32
N LEU A 99 27.48 -6.03 1.56
CA LEU A 99 26.20 -6.57 2.03
C LEU A 99 25.14 -5.48 2.08
N SER A 100 25.49 -4.27 2.54
CA SER A 100 24.55 -3.15 2.63
C SER A 100 24.00 -2.76 1.25
N VAL A 101 24.82 -2.78 0.20
CA VAL A 101 24.38 -2.53 -1.17
C VAL A 101 23.40 -3.59 -1.65
N TYR A 102 23.67 -4.89 -1.40
CA TYR A 102 22.74 -5.96 -1.76
C TYR A 102 21.43 -5.89 -0.96
N VAL A 103 21.50 -5.66 0.35
CA VAL A 103 20.32 -5.52 1.23
C VAL A 103 19.49 -4.30 0.83
N ALA A 104 20.13 -3.19 0.43
CA ALA A 104 19.44 -2.00 -0.03
C ALA A 104 18.68 -2.27 -1.34
N ARG A 105 19.35 -2.88 -2.33
CA ARG A 105 18.72 -3.23 -3.61
C ARG A 105 17.60 -4.25 -3.43
N PHE A 106 17.81 -5.26 -2.58
CA PHE A 106 16.83 -6.31 -2.34
C PHE A 106 15.59 -5.78 -1.63
N GLY A 107 15.75 -4.94 -0.60
CA GLY A 107 14.61 -4.33 0.07
C GLY A 107 13.85 -3.36 -0.83
N LEU A 108 14.52 -2.59 -1.68
CA LEU A 108 13.86 -1.79 -2.72
C LEU A 108 13.04 -2.65 -3.69
N ALA A 109 13.59 -3.79 -4.14
CA ALA A 109 12.86 -4.72 -5.00
C ALA A 109 11.63 -5.32 -4.31
N ILE A 110 11.73 -5.66 -3.02
CA ILE A 110 10.58 -6.14 -2.25
C ILE A 110 9.54 -5.03 -2.04
N LEU A 111 9.95 -3.81 -1.72
CA LEU A 111 9.04 -2.68 -1.57
C LEU A 111 8.29 -2.38 -2.87
N PHE A 112 8.97 -2.49 -4.00
CA PHE A 112 8.35 -2.39 -5.32
C PHE A 112 7.28 -3.47 -5.52
N LEU A 113 7.59 -4.73 -5.24
CA LEU A 113 6.62 -5.82 -5.39
C LEU A 113 5.43 -5.67 -4.44
N ILE A 114 5.67 -5.29 -3.19
CA ILE A 114 4.63 -5.04 -2.20
C ILE A 114 3.70 -3.93 -2.69
N GLY A 115 4.24 -2.78 -3.09
CA GLY A 115 3.44 -1.67 -3.57
C GLY A 115 2.71 -2.00 -4.87
N LEU A 116 3.30 -2.83 -5.74
CA LEU A 116 2.65 -3.30 -6.95
C LEU A 116 1.44 -4.18 -6.64
N VAL A 117 1.58 -5.14 -5.73
CA VAL A 117 0.45 -6.00 -5.29
C VAL A 117 -0.67 -5.14 -4.71
N TRP A 118 -0.35 -4.13 -3.89
CA TRP A 118 -1.32 -3.19 -3.36
C TRP A 118 -1.99 -2.33 -4.43
N SER A 119 -1.24 -1.87 -5.42
CA SER A 119 -1.76 -1.07 -6.53
C SER A 119 -2.77 -1.89 -7.36
N VAL A 120 -2.39 -3.10 -7.75
CA VAL A 120 -3.28 -4.01 -8.51
C VAL A 120 -4.52 -4.36 -7.69
N TRP A 121 -4.35 -4.71 -6.41
CA TRP A 121 -5.48 -4.98 -5.52
C TRP A 121 -6.40 -3.76 -5.37
N GLY A 122 -5.83 -2.56 -5.21
CA GLY A 122 -6.61 -1.32 -5.08
C GLY A 122 -7.43 -1.01 -6.33
N VAL A 123 -6.85 -1.16 -7.53
CA VAL A 123 -7.56 -1.00 -8.80
C VAL A 123 -8.69 -2.02 -8.92
N GLU A 124 -8.44 -3.28 -8.57
CA GLU A 124 -9.44 -4.34 -8.61
C GLU A 124 -10.60 -4.07 -7.64
N GLN A 125 -10.32 -3.61 -6.41
CA GLN A 125 -11.37 -3.26 -5.44
C GLN A 125 -12.27 -2.12 -5.94
N ILE A 126 -11.68 -1.09 -6.55
CA ILE A 126 -12.43 0.02 -7.13
C ILE A 126 -13.29 -0.48 -8.30
N ALA A 127 -12.73 -1.30 -9.19
CA ALA A 127 -13.44 -1.87 -10.33
C ALA A 127 -14.63 -2.76 -9.88
N GLN A 128 -14.42 -3.60 -8.86
CA GLN A 128 -15.47 -4.43 -8.27
C GLN A 128 -16.57 -3.58 -7.63
N GLY A 129 -16.23 -2.50 -6.93
CA GLY A 129 -17.20 -1.57 -6.36
C GLY A 129 -18.10 -0.92 -7.41
N ILE A 130 -17.52 -0.51 -8.54
CA ILE A 130 -18.26 0.06 -9.67
C ILE A 130 -19.18 -1.00 -10.30
N GLU A 131 -18.73 -2.24 -10.42
CA GLU A 131 -19.54 -3.33 -10.98
C GLU A 131 -20.71 -3.70 -10.08
N LEU A 132 -20.51 -3.73 -8.76
CA LEU A 132 -21.55 -3.97 -7.77
C LEU A 132 -22.64 -2.89 -7.82
N TYR A 133 -22.25 -1.61 -7.90
CA TYR A 133 -23.20 -0.50 -8.07
C TYR A 133 -24.03 -0.68 -9.36
N ARG A 134 -23.38 -1.10 -10.45
CA ARG A 134 -24.05 -1.39 -11.73
C ARG A 134 -24.99 -2.59 -11.66
N ARG A 135 -24.65 -3.64 -10.89
CA ARG A 135 -25.51 -4.82 -10.70
C ARG A 135 -26.76 -4.44 -9.91
N GLN A 136 -26.61 -3.69 -8.81
CA GLN A 136 -27.74 -3.19 -8.03
C GLN A 136 -28.65 -2.29 -8.87
N GLN A 137 -28.07 -1.36 -9.64
CA GLN A 137 -28.86 -0.50 -10.52
C GLN A 137 -29.56 -1.29 -11.62
N ARG A 138 -28.93 -2.33 -12.19
CA ARG A 138 -29.57 -3.24 -13.16
C ARG A 138 -30.69 -4.09 -12.57
N GLU A 139 -30.58 -4.53 -11.32
CA GLU A 139 -31.66 -5.26 -10.63
C GLU A 139 -32.88 -4.37 -10.39
N PHE A 140 -32.67 -3.11 -9.98
CA PHE A 140 -33.75 -2.11 -9.87
C PHE A 140 -34.37 -1.76 -11.23
N ASP A 141 -33.55 -1.65 -12.28
CA ASP A 141 -33.99 -1.29 -13.62
C ASP A 141 -34.55 -2.50 -14.39
N LEU A 142 -34.39 -3.74 -13.91
CA LEU A 142 -34.86 -4.96 -14.59
C LEU A 142 -36.40 -4.95 -14.77
N GLN A 143 -37.13 -4.41 -13.80
CA GLN A 143 -38.58 -4.19 -13.90
C GLN A 143 -38.96 -3.19 -14.99
N ALA A 144 -38.13 -2.19 -15.27
CA ALA A 144 -38.35 -1.20 -16.33
C ALA A 144 -37.80 -1.65 -17.70
N VAL A 145 -36.71 -2.42 -17.72
CA VAL A 145 -36.03 -2.94 -18.92
C VAL A 145 -36.79 -4.10 -19.56
N LEU A 146 -37.47 -4.94 -18.78
CA LEU A 146 -38.40 -5.96 -19.32
C LEU A 146 -39.52 -5.32 -20.16
N GLN A 147 -39.91 -4.08 -19.85
CA GLN A 147 -40.94 -3.35 -20.57
C GLN A 147 -40.39 -2.55 -21.77
N LYS A 148 -39.09 -2.25 -21.78
CA LYS A 148 -38.45 -1.36 -22.76
C LYS A 148 -37.28 -2.06 -23.43
N LYS A 149 -37.63 -2.93 -24.38
CA LYS A 149 -36.72 -3.61 -25.30
C LYS A 149 -35.67 -2.62 -25.84
N TYR A 150 -34.41 -2.89 -25.51
CA TYR A 150 -33.22 -2.44 -26.24
C TYR A 150 -33.00 -0.92 -26.35
N ARG A 151 -32.34 -0.32 -25.35
CA ARG A 151 -31.39 0.75 -25.62
C ARG A 151 -30.09 0.45 -24.90
N SER A 152 -29.19 -0.25 -25.59
CA SER A 152 -27.76 -0.19 -25.32
C SER A 152 -27.30 1.24 -25.58
N SER A 153 -27.51 2.12 -24.61
CA SER A 153 -26.83 3.40 -24.60
C SER A 153 -25.38 3.10 -24.27
N THR A 154 -24.56 3.00 -25.30
CA THR A 154 -23.11 2.98 -25.22
C THR A 154 -22.65 4.37 -24.79
N THR A 155 -22.95 4.78 -23.55
CA THR A 155 -22.41 5.99 -22.98
C THR A 155 -20.90 5.82 -22.87
N LYS A 156 -20.17 6.68 -23.59
CA LYS A 156 -18.71 6.68 -23.65
C LYS A 156 -18.17 7.08 -22.26
N THR A 157 -17.84 6.11 -21.43
CA THR A 157 -17.26 6.36 -20.11
C THR A 157 -15.78 6.70 -20.22
N TRP A 158 -15.37 7.78 -19.54
CA TRP A 158 -13.98 8.28 -19.48
C TRP A 158 -13.26 7.89 -18.17
N ASN A 159 -13.91 7.13 -17.30
CA ASN A 159 -13.35 6.80 -15.99
C ASN A 159 -12.18 5.80 -16.12
N PRO A 160 -10.94 6.16 -15.68
CA PRO A 160 -9.77 5.29 -15.69
C PRO A 160 -9.98 3.95 -14.96
N PHE A 161 -10.84 3.93 -13.95
CA PHE A 161 -11.10 2.75 -13.13
C PHE A 161 -12.27 1.90 -13.63
N ASP A 162 -12.92 2.31 -14.72
CA ASP A 162 -14.00 1.55 -15.34
C ASP A 162 -13.45 0.59 -16.40
N PRO A 163 -13.62 -0.74 -16.26
CA PRO A 163 -13.21 -1.70 -17.27
C PRO A 163 -13.89 -1.44 -18.62
N GLU A 164 -15.13 -0.92 -18.65
CA GLU A 164 -15.88 -0.66 -19.89
C GLU A 164 -15.55 0.69 -20.54
N ALA A 165 -14.50 1.39 -20.07
CA ALA A 165 -14.09 2.64 -20.68
C ALA A 165 -13.63 2.45 -22.14
N TRP A 166 -13.96 3.44 -22.98
CA TRP A 166 -13.87 3.30 -24.44
C TRP A 166 -12.45 3.01 -24.97
N TYR A 167 -11.43 3.43 -24.24
CA TYR A 167 -10.02 3.29 -24.63
C TYR A 167 -9.41 1.94 -24.20
N TYR A 168 -10.07 1.14 -23.35
CA TYR A 168 -9.64 -0.23 -23.05
C TYR A 168 -10.04 -1.24 -24.14
N GLY A 169 -10.94 -0.84 -25.05
CA GLY A 169 -11.42 -1.67 -26.16
C GLY A 169 -12.36 -2.79 -25.71
N HIS A 170 -12.92 -3.51 -26.68
CA HIS A 170 -13.92 -4.57 -26.42
C HIS A 170 -13.31 -5.95 -26.15
N LYS A 171 -12.00 -6.12 -26.35
CA LYS A 171 -11.29 -7.38 -26.10
C LYS A 171 -10.52 -7.28 -24.79
N SER A 172 -10.87 -8.14 -23.83
CA SER A 172 -10.23 -8.28 -22.50
C SER A 172 -9.99 -6.96 -21.73
N PRO A 173 -11.04 -6.16 -21.44
CA PRO A 173 -10.93 -4.85 -20.80
C PRO A 173 -10.21 -4.86 -19.43
N ARG A 174 -10.48 -5.86 -18.59
CA ARG A 174 -9.85 -6.01 -17.27
C ARG A 174 -8.34 -6.22 -17.34
N LEU A 175 -7.88 -6.95 -18.37
CA LEU A 175 -6.44 -7.16 -18.59
C LEU A 175 -5.76 -5.84 -18.93
N ASN A 176 -6.34 -5.07 -19.86
CA ASN A 176 -5.79 -3.79 -20.28
C ASN A 176 -5.81 -2.75 -19.15
N GLN A 177 -6.81 -2.81 -18.27
CA GLN A 177 -6.89 -2.00 -17.06
C GLN A 177 -5.76 -2.33 -16.07
N SER A 178 -5.54 -3.61 -15.75
CA SER A 178 -4.44 -4.03 -14.88
C SER A 178 -3.07 -3.68 -15.46
N LEU A 179 -2.90 -3.79 -16.79
CA LEU A 179 -1.66 -3.44 -17.49
C LEU A 179 -1.39 -1.93 -17.43
N SER A 180 -2.39 -1.11 -17.67
CA SER A 180 -2.27 0.36 -17.55
C SER A 180 -1.96 0.78 -16.12
N GLY A 181 -2.61 0.17 -15.12
CA GLY A 181 -2.30 0.37 -13.70
C GLY A 181 -0.87 -0.05 -13.34
N PHE A 182 -0.42 -1.20 -13.84
CA PHE A 182 0.96 -1.69 -13.68
C PHE A 182 1.97 -0.69 -14.27
N VAL A 183 1.79 -0.27 -15.52
CA VAL A 183 2.70 0.65 -16.20
C VAL A 183 2.76 1.99 -15.49
N SER A 184 1.61 2.54 -15.08
CA SER A 184 1.56 3.79 -14.33
C SER A 184 2.27 3.67 -12.98
N TYR A 185 2.06 2.57 -12.25
CA TYR A 185 2.76 2.32 -11.00
C TYR A 185 4.28 2.20 -11.19
N CYS A 186 4.73 1.43 -12.18
CA CYS A 186 6.15 1.29 -12.51
C CYS A 186 6.79 2.65 -12.83
N ALA A 187 6.13 3.47 -13.64
CA ALA A 187 6.61 4.80 -13.99
C ALA A 187 6.72 5.70 -12.76
N THR A 188 5.69 5.75 -11.91
CA THR A 188 5.70 6.55 -10.68
C THR A 188 6.76 6.07 -9.69
N PHE A 189 6.90 4.76 -9.50
CA PHE A 189 7.91 4.20 -8.60
C PHE A 189 9.32 4.54 -9.07
N LEU A 190 9.62 4.35 -10.36
CA LEU A 190 10.91 4.73 -10.93
C LEU A 190 11.19 6.22 -10.78
N LEU A 191 10.19 7.07 -11.01
CA LEU A 191 10.30 8.52 -10.84
C LEU A 191 10.67 8.87 -9.38
N VAL A 192 9.99 8.26 -8.41
CA VAL A 192 10.31 8.44 -6.98
C VAL A 192 11.72 7.97 -6.66
N CYS A 193 12.14 6.80 -7.17
CA CYS A 193 13.51 6.32 -6.99
C CYS A 193 14.55 7.27 -7.58
N VAL A 194 14.29 7.83 -8.76
CA VAL A 194 15.19 8.81 -9.39
C VAL A 194 15.29 10.08 -8.56
N ILE A 195 14.16 10.61 -8.07
CA ILE A 195 14.17 11.80 -7.20
C ILE A 195 14.96 11.52 -5.92
N LEU A 196 14.70 10.39 -5.26
CA LEU A 196 15.38 10.03 -4.01
C LEU A 196 16.85 9.68 -4.20
N SER A 197 17.25 9.20 -5.38
CA SER A 197 18.65 8.90 -5.68
C SER A 197 19.47 10.14 -6.03
N GLN A 198 18.81 11.24 -6.42
CA GLN A 198 19.49 12.52 -6.71
C GLN A 198 19.52 13.47 -5.52
N LEU A 199 18.77 13.15 -4.46
CA LEU A 199 18.80 13.84 -3.17
C LEU A 199 19.92 13.27 -2.29
#